data_AF-A0A1H7EEF3-F1
#
_entry.id   AF-A0A1H7EEF3-F1
#
_cell.length_a   1.000
_cell.length_b   1.000
_cell.length_c   1.000
_cell.angle_alpha   90.00
_cell.angle_beta   90.00
_cell.angle_gamma   90.00
#
_symmetry.space_group_name_H-M   'P 1'
#
loop_
_entity.id
_entity.type
_entity.pdbx_description
1 polymer ?
#
loop_
_entity_poly.entity_id
_entity_poly.type
_entity_poly.pdbx_seq_one_letter_code
_entity_poly.pdbx_strand_id
1 'polypeptide(L)' 'MSAIARIETNQRVSRVVKAAGLVFIGGQTSNDYAADVKVQTASALEKIDGFLEKAGIDKSRLVQSLKEPFI' A
#
# COMPACT_ATOMS: atom_id res chain seq x y z
N MET A 1 -9.77 22.90 -0.91
CA MET A 1 -8.92 22.17 0.05
C MET A 1 -9.25 20.68 -0.06
N SER A 2 -8.44 19.85 -0.72
CA SER A 2 -8.67 18.40 -0.66
C SER A 2 -8.13 17.90 0.69
N ALA A 3 -9.03 17.44 1.56
CA ALA A 3 -8.65 16.85 2.84
C ALA A 3 -7.78 15.61 2.59
N ILE A 4 -6.59 15.56 3.19
CA ILE A 4 -5.73 14.38 3.16
C ILE A 4 -6.21 13.44 4.25
N ALA A 5 -6.73 12.27 3.88
CA ALA A 5 -7.10 11.24 4.84
C ALA A 5 -5.96 10.22 4.96
N ARG A 6 -5.58 9.88 6.19
CA ARG A 6 -4.50 8.92 6.48
C ARG A 6 -5.06 7.76 7.29
N ILE A 7 -4.79 6.54 6.86
CA ILE A 7 -5.24 5.30 7.53
C ILE A 7 -3.99 4.53 7.97
N GLU A 8 -4.04 3.93 9.15
CA GLU A 8 -2.91 3.26 9.80
C GLU A 8 -1.63 4.10 9.77
N THR A 9 -1.72 5.25 10.44
CA THR A 9 -0.57 6.13 10.68
C THR A 9 0.14 5.74 11.96
N ASN A 10 1.46 5.62 11.87
CA ASN A 10 2.34 5.61 13.02
C ASN A 10 3.25 6.86 12.98
N GLN A 11 4.16 6.98 13.96
CA GLN A 11 5.03 8.15 14.10
C GLN A 11 6.03 8.35 12.94
N ARG A 12 6.26 7.33 12.10
CA ARG A 12 7.18 7.38 10.95
C ARG A 12 6.47 7.42 9.60
N VAL A 13 5.36 6.69 9.45
CA VAL A 13 4.72 6.43 8.15
C VAL A 13 3.20 6.33 8.28
N SER A 14 2.51 6.75 7.21
CA SER A 14 1.09 6.42 6.99
C SER A 14 1.02 5.31 5.96
N ARG A 15 0.39 4.18 6.30
CA ARG A 15 0.32 3.02 5.39
C ARG A 15 -0.59 3.27 4.20
N VAL A 16 -1.65 4.05 4.38
CA VAL A 16 -2.55 4.45 3.31
C VAL A 16 -2.83 5.95 3.40
N VAL A 17 -2.68 6.65 2.28
CA VAL A 17 -2.96 8.09 2.17
C VAL A 17 -3.94 8.30 1.02
N LYS A 18 -5.07 8.94 1.29
CA LYS A 18 -6.03 9.39 0.28
C LYS A 18 -5.86 10.87 0.05
N ALA A 19 -5.53 11.27 -1.17
CA ALA A 19 -5.36 12.67 -1.54
C ALA A 19 -5.78 12.87 -3.00
N ALA A 20 -6.55 13.95 -3.27
CA ALA A 20 -6.96 14.33 -4.62
C ALA A 20 -7.59 13.18 -5.47
N GLY A 21 -8.34 12.28 -4.83
CA GLY A 21 -8.97 11.12 -5.52
C GLY A 21 -8.03 9.93 -5.76
N LEU A 22 -6.76 10.04 -5.37
CA LEU A 22 -5.77 8.96 -5.44
C LEU A 22 -5.57 8.33 -4.06
N VAL A 23 -5.22 7.04 -4.09
CA VAL A 23 -4.85 6.26 -2.90
C VAL A 23 -3.39 5.85 -3.04
N PHE A 24 -2.57 6.29 -2.10
CA PHE A 24 -1.16 5.93 -2.00
C PHE A 24 -0.99 4.90 -0.89
N ILE A 25 -0.45 3.74 -1.23
CA ILE A 25 -0.13 2.68 -0.28
C ILE A 25 1.38 2.65 -0.08
N GLY A 26 1.82 2.69 1.17
CA GLY A 26 3.23 2.56 1.52
C GLY A 26 3.78 1.17 1.16
N GLY A 27 5.10 1.05 0.97
CA GLY A 27 5.74 -0.21 0.60
C GLY A 27 5.38 -1.36 1.56
N GLN A 28 5.00 -2.50 0.98
CA GLN A 28 4.65 -3.71 1.73
C GLN A 28 5.73 -4.77 1.53
N THR A 29 6.23 -5.32 2.63
CA THR A 29 7.17 -6.44 2.64
C THR A 29 6.51 -7.66 3.29
N SER A 30 6.98 -8.86 2.97
CA SER A 30 6.58 -10.08 3.69
C SER A 30 6.91 -9.96 5.19
N ASN A 31 6.09 -10.56 6.05
CA ASN A 31 6.46 -10.73 7.47
C ASN A 31 7.36 -11.94 7.67
N ASP A 32 7.33 -12.89 6.73
CA ASP A 32 8.21 -14.06 6.72
C ASP A 32 9.37 -13.78 5.77
N TYR A 33 10.53 -13.50 6.35
CA TYR A 33 11.77 -13.21 5.63
C TYR A 33 12.55 -14.48 5.26
N ALA A 34 12.16 -15.64 5.81
CA ALA A 34 12.80 -16.93 5.53
C ALA A 34 12.11 -17.69 4.38
N ALA A 35 10.88 -17.29 4.03
CA ALA A 35 10.11 -17.89 2.95
C ALA A 35 10.71 -17.61 1.56
N ASP A 36 10.37 -18.46 0.58
CA ASP A 36 10.75 -18.26 -0.82
C ASP A 36 10.16 -16.97 -1.41
N VAL A 37 10.80 -16.43 -2.45
CA VAL A 37 10.42 -15.18 -3.12
C VAL A 37 8.96 -15.19 -3.59
N LYS A 38 8.43 -16.33 -4.03
CA LYS A 38 7.02 -16.46 -4.42
C LYS A 38 6.07 -16.23 -3.25
N VAL A 39 6.39 -16.80 -2.08
CA VAL A 39 5.60 -16.66 -0.86
C VAL A 39 5.71 -15.22 -0.34
N GLN A 40 6.91 -14.65 -0.36
CA GLN A 40 7.11 -13.26 0.05
C GLN A 40 6.32 -12.29 -0.83
N THR A 41 6.30 -12.53 -2.14
CA THR A 41 5.55 -11.72 -3.10
C THR A 41 4.05 -11.87 -2.89
N ALA A 42 3.54 -13.10 -2.72
CA ALA A 42 2.13 -13.34 -2.44
C ALA A 42 1.68 -12.65 -1.14
N SER A 43 2.47 -12.74 -0.07
CA SER A 43 2.17 -12.08 1.20
C SER A 43 2.17 -10.55 1.09
N ALA A 44 3.08 -9.98 0.29
CA ALA A 44 3.07 -8.54 0.04
C ALA A 44 1.82 -8.10 -0.74
N LEU A 45 1.39 -8.88 -1.75
CA LEU A 45 0.17 -8.61 -2.51
C LEU A 45 -1.09 -8.72 -1.65
N GLU A 46 -1.20 -9.74 -0.81
CA GLU A 46 -2.33 -9.89 0.13
C GLU A 46 -2.46 -8.69 1.08
N LYS A 47 -1.32 -8.16 1.56
CA LYS A 47 -1.33 -6.94 2.38
C LYS A 47 -1.82 -5.73 1.60
N ILE A 48 -1.36 -5.57 0.36
CA ILE A 48 -1.84 -4.48 -0.52
C ILE A 48 -3.35 -4.59 -0.71
N ASP A 49 -3.87 -5.79 -0.99
CA ASP A 49 -5.31 -6.03 -1.13
C ASP A 49 -6.07 -5.63 0.15
N GLY A 50 -5.59 -6.02 1.34
CA GLY A 50 -6.20 -5.61 2.61
C GLY A 50 -6.14 -4.09 2.86
N PHE A 51 -5.12 -3.39 2.37
CA PHE A 51 -5.05 -1.93 2.45
C PHE A 51 -5.95 -1.23 1.43
N LEU A 52 -6.12 -1.80 0.24
CA LEU A 52 -7.08 -1.33 -0.76
C LEU A 52 -8.51 -1.44 -0.23
N GLU A 53 -8.87 -2.58 0.38
CA GLU A 53 -10.18 -2.77 1.03
C GLU A 53 -10.42 -1.74 2.14
N LYS A 54 -9.43 -1.48 3.00
CA LYS A 54 -9.50 -0.42 4.02
C LYS A 54 -9.65 0.97 3.39
N ALA A 55 -9.13 1.16 2.19
CA ALA A 55 -9.31 2.37 1.41
C ALA A 55 -10.68 2.43 0.69
N GLY A 56 -11.46 1.35 0.69
CA GLY A 56 -12.75 1.25 0.00
C GLY A 56 -12.61 1.17 -1.52
N ILE A 57 -11.45 0.71 -2.02
CA ILE A 57 -11.18 0.50 -3.44
C ILE A 57 -10.68 -0.93 -3.66
N ASP A 58 -10.71 -1.37 -4.92
CA ASP A 58 -10.29 -2.71 -5.32
C ASP A 58 -9.07 -2.64 -6.25
N LYS A 59 -8.33 -3.74 -6.37
CA LYS A 59 -7.14 -3.89 -7.22
C LYS A 59 -7.38 -3.58 -8.70
N SER A 60 -8.62 -3.62 -9.17
CA SER A 60 -9.03 -3.14 -10.51
C SER A 60 -8.69 -1.66 -10.78
N ARG A 61 -8.39 -0.86 -9.74
CA ARG A 61 -8.01 0.55 -9.85
C ARG A 61 -6.52 0.80 -9.58
N LEU A 62 -5.68 -0.23 -9.63
CA LEU A 62 -4.23 -0.07 -9.52
C LEU A 62 -3.68 0.68 -10.74
N VAL A 63 -3.04 1.82 -10.51
CA VAL A 63 -2.48 2.68 -11.56
C VAL A 63 -0.99 2.41 -11.76
N GLN A 64 -0.23 2.24 -10.67
CA GLN A 64 1.22 2.07 -10.72
C GLN A 64 1.75 1.39 -9.46
N SER A 65 2.69 0.45 -9.62
CA SER A 65 3.55 -0.05 -8.54
C SER A 65 4.88 0.72 -8.56
N LEU A 66 5.09 1.63 -7.60
CA LEU A 66 6.33 2.41 -7.51
C LEU A 66 7.47 1.55 -6.97
N LYS A 67 8.49 1.30 -7.80
CA LYS A 67 9.80 0.77 -7.40
C LYS A 67 10.89 1.85 -7.40
N GLU A 68 10.65 3.00 -8.03
CA GLU A 68 11.64 4.07 -8.20
C GLU A 68 11.28 5.30 -7.36
N PRO A 69 12.26 5.98 -6.74
CA PRO A 69 12.02 7.20 -6.01
C PRO A 69 11.58 8.32 -6.96
N PHE A 70 10.67 9.19 -6.51
CA PHE A 70 10.48 10.49 -7.12
C PHE A 70 11.74 11.33 -6.88
N ILE A 71 12.74 11.20 -7.77
CA ILE A 71 13.86 12.12 -7.98
C ILE A 71 14.11 12.19 -9.48
#